data_AF-A0A5J4UHT1-F1
#
_entry.id   AF-A0A5J4UHT1-F1
#
_cell.length_a   1.000
_cell.length_b   1.000
_cell.length_c   1.000
_cell.angle_alpha   90.00
_cell.angle_beta   90.00
_cell.angle_gamma   90.00
#
_symmetry.space_group_name_H-M   'P 1'
#
loop_
_entity.id
_entity.type
_entity.pdbx_description
1 polymer ?
#
loop_
_entity_poly.entity_id
_entity_poly.type
_entity_poly.pdbx_seq_one_letter_code
_entity_poly.pdbx_strand_id
1 'polypeptide(L)'
;NPYPGLIRLLEHSDDLIPGYAIFSIFLILEAGSNTTSDSEPHPHYETFQVCDGIKKIFDLFQKNRSKFSRERSALCLGFLFKSHEIADPIMRHEIINYLKYLLYDPYNWVKEKTKDALKFLAQNETNRFEILNNFNLNAIADCLKIDFQGSIFETQEITKMQEARCLLIYSILYGREDLQIRRDLVNAGIVDALLHIFSSRLLESITRPYTQAFLVFTYPSNIDLCLLLIEKSPFYPLLRLFDHKDENVVRDAIVSINNILYCTALGTELTQQHPQYKDIDFAGGIVKIYSLFKRTANELIKVISAICFGIVFRSQEIKDSTMKKDIIADLKSKIEDPQEDIRKLGEIESGDFTPSE
;
A
#
# COMPACT_ATOMS: atom_id res chain seq x y z
N ASN A 1 13.95 9.40 27.79
CA ASN A 1 12.77 10.05 27.18
C ASN A 1 13.16 11.45 26.70
N PRO A 2 13.33 11.68 25.38
CA PRO A 2 13.77 12.97 24.82
C PRO A 2 12.65 14.00 24.62
N TYR A 3 11.38 13.59 24.72
CA TYR A 3 10.25 14.41 24.27
C TYR A 3 10.10 15.75 25.00
N PRO A 4 10.21 15.85 26.35
CA PRO A 4 10.04 17.15 27.02
C PRO A 4 11.01 18.23 26.51
N GLY A 5 12.26 17.85 26.23
CA GLY A 5 13.28 18.76 25.69
C GLY A 5 12.94 19.22 24.27
N LEU A 6 12.60 18.27 23.38
CA LEU A 6 12.24 18.57 21.99
C LEU A 6 10.95 19.39 21.88
N ILE A 7 9.93 19.06 22.68
CA ILE A 7 8.65 19.77 22.72
C ILE A 7 8.83 21.23 23.15
N ARG A 8 9.71 21.51 24.12
CA ARG A 8 10.04 22.89 24.50
C ARG A 8 10.64 23.69 23.35
N LEU A 9 11.41 23.06 22.46
CA LEU A 9 12.03 23.73 21.32
C LEU A 9 11.03 24.15 20.24
N LEU A 10 9.80 23.58 20.22
CA LEU A 10 8.77 23.94 19.25
C LEU A 10 8.25 25.38 19.41
N GLU A 11 8.48 25.99 20.57
CA GLU A 11 8.05 27.36 20.88
C GLU A 11 9.13 28.41 20.62
N HIS A 12 10.30 27.98 20.14
CA HIS A 12 11.42 28.88 19.86
C HIS A 12 11.05 29.90 18.76
N SER A 13 11.60 31.11 18.87
CA SER A 13 11.29 32.23 17.97
C SER A 13 11.95 32.09 16.59
N ASP A 14 13.17 31.55 16.53
CA ASP A 14 13.85 31.17 15.28
C ASP A 14 13.21 29.93 14.67
N ASP A 15 12.62 30.07 13.48
CA ASP A 15 11.83 29.04 12.80
C ASP A 15 12.62 27.77 12.41
N LEU A 16 13.96 27.84 12.36
CA LEU A 16 14.79 26.66 12.11
C LEU A 16 14.75 25.68 13.30
N ILE A 17 14.71 26.19 14.53
CA ILE A 17 14.77 25.37 15.74
C ILE A 17 13.52 24.49 15.91
N PRO A 18 12.28 25.02 15.82
CA PRO A 18 11.07 24.21 15.79
C PRO A 18 11.09 23.22 14.63
N GLY A 19 11.61 23.61 13.45
CA GLY A 19 11.75 22.75 12.28
C GLY A 19 12.59 21.50 12.54
N TYR A 20 13.81 21.67 13.08
CA TYR A 20 14.66 20.53 13.42
C TYR A 20 14.07 19.70 14.56
N ALA A 21 13.50 20.34 15.59
CA ALA A 21 12.89 19.63 16.71
C ALA A 21 11.70 18.77 16.29
N ILE A 22 10.79 19.28 15.46
CA ILE A 22 9.64 18.49 14.98
C ILE A 22 10.08 17.36 14.05
N PHE A 23 11.14 17.56 13.26
CA PHE A 23 11.68 16.49 12.42
C PHE A 23 12.32 15.38 13.25
N SER A 24 13.07 15.72 14.31
CA SER A 24 13.58 14.71 15.24
C SER A 24 12.46 13.96 15.95
N ILE A 25 11.39 14.64 16.35
CA ILE A 25 10.20 13.99 16.92
C ILE A 25 9.59 13.01 15.92
N PHE A 26 9.41 13.44 14.67
CA PHE A 26 8.87 12.60 13.60
C PHE A 26 9.66 11.30 13.44
N LEU A 27 10.99 11.37 13.36
CA LEU A 27 11.83 10.17 13.19
C LEU A 27 11.68 9.17 14.35
N ILE A 28 11.53 9.67 15.58
CA ILE A 28 11.32 8.80 16.75
C ILE A 28 9.91 8.17 16.72
N LEU A 29 8.89 8.93 16.30
CA LEU A 29 7.53 8.40 16.13
C LEU A 29 7.48 7.36 15.01
N GLU A 30 8.12 7.62 13.88
CA GLU A 30 8.23 6.67 12.78
C GLU A 30 8.83 5.34 13.24
N ALA A 31 9.98 5.38 13.91
CA ALA A 31 10.60 4.18 14.47
C ALA A 31 9.71 3.47 15.49
N GLY A 32 9.01 4.21 16.36
CA GLY A 32 8.07 3.65 17.33
C GLY A 32 6.83 3.02 16.68
N SER A 33 6.34 3.57 15.57
CA SER A 33 5.16 3.03 14.88
C SER A 33 5.38 1.63 14.32
N ASN A 34 6.64 1.27 14.04
CA ASN A 34 7.04 -0.06 13.54
C ASN A 34 7.16 -1.13 14.64
N THR A 35 7.03 -0.78 15.92
CA THR A 35 7.12 -1.76 17.03
C THR A 35 5.78 -2.32 17.49
N THR A 36 4.69 -1.88 16.85
CA THR A 36 3.29 -2.26 17.17
C THR A 36 2.53 -2.49 15.88
N SER A 37 1.49 -3.33 15.90
CA SER A 37 0.66 -3.56 14.70
C SER A 37 -0.13 -2.29 14.32
N ASP A 38 -0.65 -2.19 13.10
CA ASP A 38 -1.41 -1.02 12.65
C ASP A 38 -2.65 -0.73 13.52
N SER A 39 -3.30 -1.79 14.03
CA SER A 39 -4.49 -1.69 14.87
C SER A 39 -4.20 -1.37 16.33
N GLU A 40 -2.93 -1.35 16.73
CA GLU A 40 -2.51 -0.99 18.08
C GLU A 40 -2.20 0.52 18.23
N PRO A 41 -2.54 1.10 19.39
CA PRO A 41 -2.00 2.36 19.89
C PRO A 41 -0.52 2.62 19.59
N HIS A 42 -0.17 3.85 19.19
CA HIS A 42 1.23 4.25 19.11
C HIS A 42 1.92 4.11 20.48
N PRO A 43 3.09 3.45 20.60
CA PRO A 43 3.71 3.14 21.89
C PRO A 43 4.13 4.38 22.70
N HIS A 44 4.30 5.50 22.02
CA HIS A 44 4.70 6.78 22.64
C HIS A 44 3.53 7.72 22.94
N TYR A 45 2.27 7.35 22.65
CA TYR A 45 1.11 8.23 22.80
C TYR A 45 1.00 8.87 24.19
N GLU A 46 1.01 8.04 25.24
CA GLU A 46 0.90 8.49 26.64
C GLU A 46 2.04 9.43 27.06
N THR A 47 3.23 9.25 26.49
CA THR A 47 4.37 10.12 26.82
C THR A 47 4.15 11.55 26.35
N PHE A 48 3.43 11.75 25.24
CA PHE A 48 3.08 13.09 24.76
C PHE A 48 1.95 13.74 25.55
N GLN A 49 1.05 12.95 26.16
CA GLN A 49 0.01 13.50 27.03
C GLN A 49 0.63 14.15 28.27
N VAL A 50 1.62 13.49 28.89
CA VAL A 50 2.27 13.98 30.13
C VAL A 50 3.04 15.29 29.94
N CYS A 51 3.46 15.63 28.72
CA CYS A 51 4.26 16.83 28.43
C CYS A 51 3.54 17.90 27.60
N ASP A 52 2.21 17.82 27.49
CA ASP A 52 1.38 18.68 26.62
C ASP A 52 1.86 18.69 25.15
N GLY A 53 2.53 17.62 24.72
CA GLY A 53 3.21 17.55 23.44
C GLY A 53 2.24 17.59 22.26
N ILE A 54 1.06 16.96 22.38
CA ILE A 54 0.01 16.98 21.35
C ILE A 54 -0.42 18.42 21.06
N LYS A 55 -0.75 19.18 22.12
CA LYS A 55 -1.18 20.58 22.00
C LYS A 55 -0.09 21.44 21.38
N LYS A 56 1.16 21.32 21.84
CA LYS A 56 2.28 22.12 21.32
C LYS A 56 2.61 21.83 19.86
N ILE A 57 2.48 20.56 19.41
CA ILE A 57 2.62 20.22 17.99
C ILE A 57 1.48 20.81 17.17
N PHE A 58 0.24 20.76 17.67
CA PHE A 58 -0.89 21.36 16.98
C PHE A 58 -0.80 22.89 16.90
N ASP A 59 -0.36 23.56 17.97
CA ASP A 59 -0.08 24.99 17.96
C ASP A 59 1.01 25.34 16.92
N LEU A 60 2.06 24.53 16.78
CA LEU A 60 3.08 24.72 15.75
C LEU A 60 2.51 24.56 14.33
N PHE A 61 1.66 23.55 14.12
CA PHE A 61 0.93 23.37 12.87
C PHE A 61 0.09 24.60 12.51
N GLN A 62 -0.70 25.12 13.45
CA GLN A 62 -1.57 26.27 13.23
C GLN A 62 -0.81 27.58 12.98
N LYS A 63 0.34 27.76 13.64
CA LYS A 63 1.21 28.93 13.39
C LYS A 63 1.70 29.00 11.94
N ASN A 64 1.85 27.87 11.25
CA ASN A 64 2.16 27.78 9.81
C ASN A 64 3.32 28.71 9.37
N ARG A 65 4.39 28.82 10.16
CA ARG A 65 5.52 29.71 9.85
C ARG A 65 6.41 29.18 8.73
N SER A 66 6.48 27.85 8.58
CA SER A 66 7.18 27.21 7.47
C SER A 66 6.43 25.97 6.98
N LYS A 67 6.44 25.75 5.66
CA LYS A 67 5.89 24.53 5.03
C LYS A 67 6.44 23.28 5.71
N PHE A 68 7.76 23.23 5.89
CA PHE A 68 8.46 22.10 6.50
C PHE A 68 7.96 21.77 7.92
N SER A 69 7.89 22.77 8.82
CA SER A 69 7.45 22.53 10.20
C SER A 69 5.97 22.14 10.26
N ARG A 70 5.12 22.74 9.42
CA ARG A 70 3.70 22.43 9.36
C ARG A 70 3.44 21.01 8.89
N GLU A 71 4.11 20.58 7.82
CA GLU A 71 4.04 19.20 7.32
C GLU A 71 4.46 18.19 8.37
N ARG A 72 5.63 18.40 8.98
CA ARG A 72 6.13 17.50 10.02
C ARG A 72 5.22 17.48 11.24
N SER A 73 4.59 18.59 11.60
CA SER A 73 3.60 18.63 12.68
C SER A 73 2.37 17.79 12.36
N ALA A 74 1.82 17.91 11.15
CA ALA A 74 0.69 17.10 10.70
C ALA A 74 1.04 15.60 10.65
N LEU A 75 2.22 15.25 10.13
CA LEU A 75 2.71 13.87 10.12
C LEU A 75 2.90 13.33 11.54
N CYS A 76 3.50 14.10 12.46
CA CYS A 76 3.64 13.69 13.86
C CYS A 76 2.29 13.38 14.50
N LEU A 77 1.29 14.24 14.30
CA LEU A 77 -0.05 14.02 14.84
C LEU A 77 -0.71 12.79 14.20
N GLY A 78 -0.60 12.59 12.89
CA GLY A 78 -1.13 11.40 12.22
C GLY A 78 -0.52 10.09 12.71
N PHE A 79 0.80 10.07 12.95
CA PHE A 79 1.49 8.90 13.51
C PHE A 79 1.17 8.68 14.98
N LEU A 80 1.11 9.76 15.77
CA LEU A 80 0.85 9.68 17.20
C LEU A 80 -0.56 9.15 17.48
N PHE A 81 -1.56 9.60 16.72
CA PHE A 81 -2.95 9.13 16.82
C PHE A 81 -3.22 7.81 16.08
N LYS A 82 -2.18 7.00 15.80
CA LYS A 82 -2.35 5.63 15.30
C LYS A 82 -3.31 4.84 16.18
N SER A 83 -4.38 4.32 15.55
CA SER A 83 -5.49 3.61 16.19
C SER A 83 -6.18 4.36 17.35
N HIS A 84 -5.99 5.68 17.46
CA HIS A 84 -6.61 6.52 18.48
C HIS A 84 -7.49 7.60 17.88
N GLU A 85 -8.59 7.90 18.55
CA GLU A 85 -9.46 9.02 18.19
C GLU A 85 -8.76 10.36 18.42
N ILE A 86 -8.81 11.26 17.44
CA ILE A 86 -8.55 12.68 17.66
C ILE A 86 -9.84 13.29 18.21
N ALA A 87 -9.99 13.38 19.53
CA ALA A 87 -11.25 13.79 20.15
C ALA A 87 -11.67 15.23 19.79
N ASP A 88 -10.71 16.15 19.68
CA ASP A 88 -10.96 17.53 19.27
C ASP A 88 -11.38 17.57 17.79
N PRO A 89 -12.64 17.97 17.48
CA PRO A 89 -13.14 17.98 16.11
C PRO A 89 -12.41 19.00 15.22
N ILE A 90 -11.90 20.10 15.78
CA ILE A 90 -11.17 21.13 15.01
C ILE A 90 -9.82 20.54 14.59
N MET A 91 -9.07 19.98 15.55
CA MET A 91 -7.80 19.32 15.27
C MET A 91 -7.96 18.18 14.26
N ARG A 92 -8.98 17.33 14.45
CA ARG A 92 -9.27 16.21 13.57
C ARG A 92 -9.51 16.68 12.13
N HIS A 93 -10.38 17.67 11.95
CA HIS A 93 -10.70 18.23 10.64
C HIS A 93 -9.48 18.89 9.97
N GLU A 94 -8.74 19.72 10.69
CA GLU A 94 -7.59 20.45 10.12
C GLU A 94 -6.45 19.50 9.72
N ILE A 95 -6.11 18.54 10.58
CA ILE A 95 -5.01 17.60 10.33
C ILE A 95 -5.38 16.65 9.19
N ILE A 96 -6.57 16.05 9.20
CA ILE A 96 -6.98 15.10 8.15
C ILE A 96 -7.07 15.79 6.79
N ASN A 97 -7.63 16.99 6.70
CA ASN A 97 -7.69 17.72 5.43
C ASN A 97 -6.31 18.13 4.93
N TYR A 98 -5.41 18.54 5.82
CA TYR A 98 -4.05 18.87 5.41
C TYR A 98 -3.28 17.62 4.94
N LEU A 99 -3.41 16.48 5.63
CA LEU A 99 -2.84 15.22 5.17
C LEU A 99 -3.43 14.80 3.80
N LYS A 100 -4.74 14.91 3.57
CA LYS A 100 -5.33 14.67 2.24
C LYS A 100 -4.73 15.56 1.15
N TYR A 101 -4.40 16.82 1.48
CA TYR A 101 -3.71 17.73 0.57
C TYR A 101 -2.25 17.29 0.29
N LEU A 102 -1.53 16.77 1.29
CA LEU A 102 -0.14 16.32 1.15
C LEU A 102 0.01 15.06 0.27
N LEU A 103 -1.07 14.34 -0.02
CA LEU A 103 -1.04 13.25 -1.02
C LEU A 103 -0.72 13.77 -2.45
N TYR A 104 -0.90 15.06 -2.70
CA TYR A 104 -0.55 15.72 -3.96
C TYR A 104 0.87 16.32 -3.96
N ASP A 105 1.65 16.15 -2.89
CA ASP A 105 2.97 16.77 -2.79
C ASP A 105 3.94 16.19 -3.84
N PRO A 106 4.77 17.02 -4.50
CA PRO A 106 5.72 16.54 -5.50
C PRO A 106 6.82 15.63 -4.92
N TYR A 107 7.09 15.69 -3.61
CA TYR A 107 8.11 14.87 -2.97
C TYR A 107 7.54 13.51 -2.55
N ASN A 108 8.03 12.44 -3.15
CA ASN A 108 7.59 11.06 -2.85
C ASN A 108 7.67 10.72 -1.36
N TRP A 109 8.70 11.17 -0.66
CA TRP A 109 8.83 10.96 0.78
C TRP A 109 7.62 11.53 1.54
N VAL A 110 7.12 12.72 1.18
CA VAL A 110 5.97 13.35 1.85
C VAL A 110 4.70 12.56 1.57
N LYS A 111 4.49 12.14 0.31
CA LYS A 111 3.35 11.30 -0.08
C LYS A 111 3.31 9.97 0.68
N GLU A 112 4.43 9.26 0.76
CA GLU A 112 4.51 7.97 1.45
C GLU A 112 4.22 8.11 2.95
N LYS A 113 4.83 9.10 3.63
CA LYS A 113 4.56 9.31 5.06
C LYS A 113 3.15 9.82 5.32
N THR A 114 2.59 10.59 4.40
CA THR A 114 1.19 11.02 4.48
C THR A 114 0.23 9.84 4.32
N LYS A 115 0.50 8.94 3.36
CA LYS A 115 -0.23 7.68 3.18
C LYS A 115 -0.20 6.85 4.45
N ASP A 116 0.96 6.69 5.09
CA ASP A 116 1.08 5.95 6.36
C ASP A 116 0.31 6.64 7.51
N ALA A 117 0.43 7.96 7.63
CA ALA A 117 -0.31 8.72 8.63
C ALA A 117 -1.85 8.57 8.48
N LEU A 118 -2.36 8.69 7.25
CA LEU A 118 -3.80 8.48 6.98
C LEU A 118 -4.23 7.05 7.24
N LYS A 119 -3.39 6.06 6.89
CA LYS A 119 -3.61 4.64 7.20
C LYS A 119 -3.76 4.43 8.71
N PHE A 120 -2.85 4.99 9.51
CA PHE A 120 -2.89 4.89 10.97
C PHE A 120 -4.12 5.55 11.59
N LEU A 121 -4.48 6.75 11.10
CA LEU A 121 -5.68 7.45 11.55
C LEU A 121 -6.95 6.68 11.19
N ALA A 122 -7.02 6.06 10.01
CA ALA A 122 -8.16 5.30 9.54
C ALA A 122 -8.46 4.03 10.36
N GLN A 123 -7.55 3.60 11.24
CA GLN A 123 -7.81 2.48 12.16
C GLN A 123 -8.87 2.82 13.22
N ASN A 124 -9.05 4.10 13.53
CA ASN A 124 -10.12 4.58 14.39
C ASN A 124 -11.34 5.05 13.56
N GLU A 125 -12.55 4.63 13.94
CA GLU A 125 -13.78 4.91 13.17
C GLU A 125 -14.14 6.40 13.08
N THR A 126 -13.95 7.20 14.14
CA THR A 126 -14.24 8.64 14.13
C THR A 126 -13.34 9.38 13.15
N ASN A 127 -12.03 9.09 13.19
CA ASN A 127 -11.07 9.67 12.25
C ASN A 127 -11.35 9.19 10.82
N ARG A 128 -11.67 7.89 10.65
CA ARG A 128 -11.99 7.31 9.35
C ARG A 128 -13.22 7.96 8.72
N PHE A 129 -14.26 8.25 9.51
CA PHE A 129 -15.43 8.99 9.04
C PHE A 129 -15.03 10.37 8.47
N GLU A 130 -14.14 11.09 9.14
CA GLU A 130 -13.62 12.38 8.63
C GLU A 130 -12.76 12.19 7.35
N ILE A 131 -11.95 11.14 7.27
CA ILE A 131 -11.17 10.82 6.05
C ILE A 131 -12.10 10.57 4.86
N LEU A 132 -13.15 9.79 5.08
CA LEU A 132 -14.17 9.44 4.09
C LEU A 132 -15.13 10.59 3.77
N ASN A 133 -15.08 11.68 4.52
CA ASN A 133 -15.86 12.87 4.19
C ASN A 133 -15.45 13.40 2.80
N ASN A 134 -16.45 13.64 1.94
CA ASN A 134 -16.28 13.99 0.52
C ASN A 134 -15.52 12.94 -0.33
N PHE A 135 -15.48 11.68 0.09
CA PHE A 135 -14.90 10.59 -0.69
C PHE A 135 -15.86 10.17 -1.81
N ASN A 136 -15.60 10.66 -3.03
CA ASN A 136 -16.44 10.42 -4.19
C ASN A 136 -15.79 9.36 -5.12
N LEU A 137 -16.35 8.15 -5.12
CA LEU A 137 -15.84 6.99 -5.88
C LEU A 137 -15.84 7.25 -7.40
N ASN A 138 -16.91 7.87 -7.92
CA ASN A 138 -17.03 8.17 -9.34
C ASN A 138 -15.97 9.19 -9.78
N ALA A 139 -15.74 10.24 -8.98
CA ALA A 139 -14.71 11.22 -9.27
C ALA A 139 -13.29 10.61 -9.27
N ILE A 140 -13.05 9.58 -8.45
CA ILE A 140 -11.79 8.83 -8.46
C ILE A 140 -11.68 8.00 -9.74
N ALA A 141 -12.73 7.24 -10.07
CA ALA A 141 -12.76 6.44 -11.29
C ALA A 141 -12.55 7.30 -12.55
N ASP A 142 -13.24 8.43 -12.64
CA ASP A 142 -13.12 9.37 -13.76
C ASP A 142 -11.73 9.99 -13.84
N CYS A 143 -11.12 10.32 -12.69
CA CYS A 143 -9.74 10.81 -12.63
C CYS A 143 -8.74 9.77 -13.17
N LEU A 144 -8.90 8.49 -12.83
CA LEU A 144 -8.02 7.41 -13.30
C LEU A 144 -8.19 7.10 -14.80
N LYS A 145 -9.35 7.39 -15.38
CA LYS A 145 -9.62 7.22 -16.81
C LYS A 145 -9.01 8.34 -17.68
N ILE A 146 -8.48 9.40 -17.08
CA ILE A 146 -7.81 10.47 -17.85
C ILE A 146 -6.52 9.90 -18.46
N ASP A 147 -6.48 9.86 -19.78
CA ASP A 147 -5.30 9.47 -20.54
C ASP A 147 -4.23 10.56 -20.53
N PHE A 148 -2.98 10.15 -20.74
CA PHE A 148 -1.87 11.09 -20.93
C PHE A 148 -1.95 11.70 -22.33
N GLN A 149 -2.64 12.82 -22.44
CA GLN A 149 -2.71 13.64 -23.65
C GLN A 149 -2.11 15.01 -23.37
N GLY A 150 -1.36 15.54 -24.34
CA GLY A 150 -0.76 16.88 -24.26
C GLY A 150 0.72 16.88 -23.92
N SER A 151 1.15 17.97 -23.32
CA SER A 151 2.53 18.26 -22.92
C SER A 151 3.01 17.41 -21.74
N ILE A 152 4.33 17.41 -21.52
CA ILE A 152 4.95 16.78 -20.34
C ILE A 152 4.37 17.35 -19.04
N PHE A 153 4.11 18.66 -18.98
CA PHE A 153 3.55 19.31 -17.81
C PHE A 153 2.12 18.84 -17.50
N GLU A 154 1.27 18.73 -18.53
CA GLU A 154 -0.09 18.21 -18.37
C GLU A 154 -0.08 16.76 -17.89
N THR A 155 0.82 15.93 -18.45
CA THR A 155 0.99 14.54 -18.04
C THR A 155 1.46 14.42 -16.58
N GLN A 156 2.33 15.32 -16.12
CA GLN A 156 2.80 15.36 -14.73
C GLN A 156 1.67 15.74 -13.75
N GLU A 157 0.84 16.73 -14.08
CA GLU A 157 -0.29 17.09 -13.22
C GLU A 157 -1.36 15.99 -13.19
N ILE A 158 -1.65 15.34 -14.32
CA ILE A 158 -2.54 14.17 -14.36
C ILE A 158 -1.98 13.04 -13.48
N THR A 159 -0.68 12.74 -13.60
CA THR A 159 -0.01 11.71 -12.78
C THR A 159 -0.14 12.02 -11.30
N LYS A 160 0.17 13.24 -10.89
CA LYS A 160 0.05 13.70 -9.50
C LYS A 160 -1.38 13.56 -8.97
N MET A 161 -2.38 13.92 -9.76
CA MET A 161 -3.79 13.76 -9.37
C MET A 161 -4.16 12.28 -9.18
N GLN A 162 -3.79 11.43 -10.14
CA GLN A 162 -4.11 10.00 -10.10
C GLN A 162 -3.38 9.28 -8.96
N GLU A 163 -2.09 9.54 -8.75
CA GLU A 163 -1.31 8.98 -7.64
C GLU A 163 -1.92 9.35 -6.29
N ALA A 164 -2.31 10.62 -6.09
CA ALA A 164 -2.95 11.04 -4.84
C ALA A 164 -4.25 10.28 -4.57
N ARG A 165 -5.05 9.98 -5.61
CA ARG A 165 -6.26 9.14 -5.47
C ARG A 165 -5.93 7.69 -5.11
N CYS A 166 -4.92 7.12 -5.78
CA CYS A 166 -4.44 5.77 -5.50
C CYS A 166 -3.94 5.62 -4.06
N LEU A 167 -3.13 6.57 -3.57
CA LEU A 167 -2.63 6.58 -2.20
C LEU A 167 -3.75 6.75 -1.17
N LEU A 168 -4.78 7.54 -1.48
CA LEU A 168 -5.96 7.67 -0.61
C LEU A 168 -6.73 6.34 -0.51
N ILE A 169 -6.96 5.65 -1.63
CA ILE A 169 -7.58 4.31 -1.64
C ILE A 169 -6.77 3.35 -0.78
N TYR A 170 -5.44 3.33 -0.96
CA TYR A 170 -4.56 2.48 -0.18
C TYR A 170 -4.69 2.78 1.33
N SER A 171 -4.60 4.05 1.71
CA SER A 171 -4.65 4.50 3.11
C SER A 171 -5.95 4.09 3.81
N ILE A 172 -7.08 4.07 3.09
CA ILE A 172 -8.39 3.74 3.65
C ILE A 172 -8.59 2.22 3.80
N LEU A 173 -8.05 1.42 2.87
CA LEU A 173 -8.39 -0.01 2.75
C LEU A 173 -7.33 -0.97 3.25
N TYR A 174 -6.06 -0.55 3.29
CA TYR A 174 -4.97 -1.43 3.67
C TYR A 174 -5.11 -1.87 5.13
N GLY A 175 -4.92 -3.18 5.38
CA GLY A 175 -5.02 -3.76 6.72
C GLY A 175 -6.45 -3.83 7.29
N ARG A 176 -7.49 -3.61 6.47
CA ARG A 176 -8.89 -3.61 6.92
C ARG A 176 -9.78 -4.54 6.09
N GLU A 177 -10.68 -5.24 6.78
CA GLU A 177 -11.75 -6.06 6.19
C GLU A 177 -12.96 -5.21 5.76
N ASP A 178 -12.73 -4.19 4.92
CA ASP A 178 -13.78 -3.27 4.45
C ASP A 178 -14.42 -3.77 3.13
N LEU A 179 -15.08 -4.93 3.18
CA LEU A 179 -15.61 -5.61 1.99
C LEU A 179 -16.61 -4.76 1.20
N GLN A 180 -17.50 -4.01 1.88
CA GLN A 180 -18.52 -3.22 1.19
C GLN A 180 -17.89 -2.09 0.36
N ILE A 181 -17.00 -1.29 0.95
CA ILE A 181 -16.34 -0.18 0.23
C ILE A 181 -15.50 -0.71 -0.94
N ARG A 182 -14.83 -1.86 -0.77
CA ARG A 182 -14.10 -2.52 -1.86
C ARG A 182 -15.02 -2.85 -3.03
N ARG A 183 -16.18 -3.48 -2.77
CA ARG A 183 -17.19 -3.78 -3.80
C ARG A 183 -17.69 -2.50 -4.47
N ASP A 184 -17.98 -1.44 -3.70
CA ASP A 184 -18.46 -0.17 -4.24
C ASP A 184 -17.42 0.49 -5.16
N LEU A 185 -16.13 0.46 -4.79
CA LEU A 185 -15.02 0.96 -5.61
C LEU A 185 -14.82 0.13 -6.89
N VAL A 186 -14.94 -1.21 -6.81
CA VAL A 186 -14.89 -2.06 -8.01
C VAL A 186 -16.06 -1.75 -8.94
N ASN A 187 -17.27 -1.64 -8.41
CA ASN A 187 -18.48 -1.32 -9.17
C ASN A 187 -18.44 0.09 -9.78
N ALA A 188 -17.76 1.05 -9.13
CA ALA A 188 -17.51 2.39 -9.69
C ALA A 188 -16.51 2.37 -10.88
N GLY A 189 -15.87 1.25 -11.17
CA GLY A 189 -14.96 1.08 -12.31
C GLY A 189 -13.52 1.48 -12.03
N ILE A 190 -13.10 1.52 -10.76
CA ILE A 190 -11.71 1.85 -10.38
C ILE A 190 -10.75 0.74 -10.77
N VAL A 191 -11.15 -0.52 -10.54
CA VAL A 191 -10.35 -1.68 -10.97
C VAL A 191 -10.21 -1.71 -12.49
N ASP A 192 -11.30 -1.48 -13.23
CA ASP A 192 -11.26 -1.39 -14.70
C ASP A 192 -10.28 -0.30 -15.17
N ALA A 193 -10.30 0.88 -14.53
CA ALA A 193 -9.39 1.97 -14.86
C ALA A 193 -7.92 1.62 -14.57
N LEU A 194 -7.62 0.98 -13.43
CA LEU A 194 -6.27 0.53 -13.10
C LEU A 194 -5.76 -0.54 -14.07
N LEU A 195 -6.59 -1.52 -14.42
CA LEU A 195 -6.24 -2.56 -15.39
C LEU A 195 -6.03 -1.97 -16.80
N HIS A 196 -6.83 -0.97 -17.20
CA HIS A 196 -6.59 -0.23 -18.44
C HIS A 196 -5.23 0.46 -18.41
N ILE A 197 -4.90 1.19 -17.33
CA ILE A 197 -3.59 1.83 -17.14
C ILE A 197 -2.45 0.81 -17.29
N PHE A 198 -2.56 -0.33 -16.61
CA PHE A 198 -1.55 -1.39 -16.67
C PHE A 198 -1.39 -2.01 -18.06
N SER A 199 -2.43 -1.99 -18.88
CA SER A 199 -2.42 -2.57 -20.23
C SER A 199 -1.91 -1.61 -21.30
N SER A 200 -2.25 -0.32 -21.19
CA SER A 200 -2.10 0.63 -22.28
C SER A 200 -0.91 1.58 -22.12
N ARG A 201 -0.53 1.96 -20.90
CA ARG A 201 0.54 2.96 -20.67
C ARG A 201 1.93 2.40 -20.88
N LEU A 202 2.90 3.24 -21.24
CA LEU A 202 4.32 2.88 -21.20
C LEU A 202 4.69 2.43 -19.77
N LEU A 203 5.49 1.36 -19.66
CA LEU A 203 5.82 0.76 -18.37
C LEU A 203 6.45 1.78 -17.43
N GLU A 204 7.41 2.58 -17.91
CA GLU A 204 8.09 3.60 -17.11
C GLU A 204 7.17 4.70 -16.54
N SER A 205 5.94 4.80 -17.03
CA SER A 205 4.96 5.77 -16.54
C SER A 205 3.99 5.20 -15.49
N ILE A 206 4.09 3.90 -15.21
CA ILE A 206 3.28 3.22 -14.19
C ILE A 206 4.08 3.20 -12.89
N THR A 207 3.78 4.15 -12.01
CA THR A 207 4.43 4.27 -10.70
C THR A 207 3.77 3.35 -9.66
N ARG A 208 4.48 3.10 -8.55
CA ARG A 208 4.02 2.22 -7.45
C ARG A 208 2.63 2.57 -6.87
N PRO A 209 2.20 3.85 -6.76
CA PRO A 209 0.85 4.15 -6.27
C PRO A 209 -0.27 3.42 -7.00
N TYR A 210 -0.17 3.25 -8.33
CA TYR A 210 -1.19 2.52 -9.10
C TYR A 210 -1.24 1.04 -8.70
N THR A 211 -0.09 0.39 -8.52
CA THR A 211 -0.04 -1.03 -8.12
C THR A 211 -0.44 -1.24 -6.67
N GLN A 212 -0.08 -0.32 -5.77
CA GLN A 212 -0.56 -0.30 -4.38
C GLN A 212 -2.08 -0.19 -4.30
N ALA A 213 -2.68 0.70 -5.09
CA ALA A 213 -4.14 0.84 -5.14
C ALA A 213 -4.83 -0.43 -5.65
N PHE A 214 -4.23 -1.14 -6.62
CA PHE A 214 -4.77 -2.44 -7.05
C PHE A 214 -4.61 -3.52 -5.97
N LEU A 215 -3.45 -3.56 -5.31
CA LEU A 215 -3.10 -4.56 -4.30
C LEU A 215 -4.14 -4.64 -3.18
N VAL A 216 -4.63 -3.49 -2.72
CA VAL A 216 -5.65 -3.44 -1.65
C VAL A 216 -7.01 -3.98 -2.07
N PHE A 217 -7.26 -4.34 -3.34
CA PHE A 217 -8.46 -5.10 -3.69
C PHE A 217 -8.26 -6.61 -3.55
N THR A 218 -7.02 -7.08 -3.46
CA THR A 218 -6.67 -8.51 -3.41
C THR A 218 -6.46 -9.05 -1.98
N TYR A 219 -6.22 -8.16 -1.01
CA TYR A 219 -5.96 -8.51 0.39
C TYR A 219 -6.69 -7.56 1.38
N PRO A 220 -7.32 -8.04 2.47
CA PRO A 220 -7.43 -9.45 2.87
C PRO A 220 -8.28 -10.26 1.89
N SER A 221 -7.93 -11.53 1.72
CA SER A 221 -8.54 -12.40 0.70
C SER A 221 -10.01 -12.65 0.99
N ASN A 222 -10.86 -12.47 -0.02
CA ASN A 222 -12.30 -12.74 0.06
C ASN A 222 -12.79 -13.32 -1.27
N ILE A 223 -13.37 -14.52 -1.24
CA ILE A 223 -13.73 -15.29 -2.45
C ILE A 223 -14.61 -14.47 -3.39
N ASP A 224 -15.67 -13.83 -2.89
CA ASP A 224 -16.58 -13.06 -3.73
C ASP A 224 -15.88 -11.88 -4.42
N LEU A 225 -15.01 -11.18 -3.69
CA LEU A 225 -14.25 -10.05 -4.24
C LEU A 225 -13.24 -10.56 -5.28
N CYS A 226 -12.57 -11.68 -5.02
CA CYS A 226 -11.65 -12.30 -5.98
C CYS A 226 -12.37 -12.72 -7.26
N LEU A 227 -13.57 -13.30 -7.16
CA LEU A 227 -14.40 -13.65 -8.32
C LEU A 227 -14.77 -12.40 -9.12
N LEU A 228 -15.19 -11.32 -8.45
CA LEU A 228 -15.47 -10.03 -9.10
C LEU A 228 -14.23 -9.46 -9.81
N LEU A 229 -13.04 -9.61 -9.23
CA LEU A 229 -11.79 -9.20 -9.87
C LEU A 229 -11.46 -10.03 -11.10
N ILE A 230 -11.73 -11.34 -11.08
CA ILE A 230 -11.50 -12.23 -12.22
C ILE A 230 -12.38 -11.85 -13.42
N GLU A 231 -13.63 -11.45 -13.18
CA GLU A 231 -14.52 -10.94 -14.24
C GLU A 231 -13.92 -9.74 -14.98
N LYS A 232 -12.97 -9.01 -14.35
CA LYS A 232 -12.25 -7.89 -14.97
C LYS A 232 -11.02 -8.31 -15.79
N SER A 233 -10.75 -9.61 -15.93
CA SER A 233 -9.61 -10.17 -16.68
C SER A 233 -8.25 -9.61 -16.22
N PRO A 234 -7.88 -9.76 -14.93
CA PRO A 234 -6.77 -9.01 -14.34
C PRO A 234 -5.40 -9.57 -14.73
N PHE A 235 -5.31 -10.82 -15.20
CA PHE A 235 -4.03 -11.50 -15.39
C PHE A 235 -3.17 -10.86 -16.48
N TYR A 236 -3.69 -10.62 -17.68
CA TYR A 236 -2.90 -10.02 -18.76
C TYR A 236 -2.31 -8.65 -18.37
N PRO A 237 -3.11 -7.69 -17.85
CA PRO A 237 -2.59 -6.41 -17.38
C PRO A 237 -1.53 -6.55 -16.27
N LEU A 238 -1.74 -7.40 -15.27
CA LEU A 238 -0.80 -7.59 -14.17
C LEU A 238 0.50 -8.29 -14.62
N LEU A 239 0.41 -9.30 -15.47
CA LEU A 239 1.56 -10.04 -16.03
C LEU A 239 2.45 -9.15 -16.90
N ARG A 240 1.91 -8.09 -17.50
CA ARG A 240 2.68 -7.08 -18.23
C ARG A 240 3.62 -6.31 -17.29
N LEU A 241 3.22 -6.08 -16.04
CA LEU A 241 4.02 -5.34 -15.06
C LEU A 241 5.27 -6.09 -14.61
N PHE A 242 5.40 -7.39 -14.88
CA PHE A 242 6.62 -8.13 -14.54
C PHE A 242 7.83 -7.57 -15.28
N ASP A 243 7.65 -6.99 -16.46
CA ASP A 243 8.72 -6.41 -17.28
C ASP A 243 9.12 -5.00 -16.82
N HIS A 244 8.56 -4.52 -15.70
CA HIS A 244 8.88 -3.21 -15.11
C HIS A 244 10.27 -3.20 -14.44
N LYS A 245 10.91 -2.02 -14.42
CA LYS A 245 12.26 -1.84 -13.84
C LYS A 245 12.27 -1.65 -12.33
N ASP A 246 11.23 -1.03 -11.77
CA ASP A 246 11.03 -0.92 -10.32
C ASP A 246 10.52 -2.24 -9.75
N GLU A 247 11.33 -2.87 -8.89
CA GLU A 247 11.00 -4.13 -8.24
C GLU A 247 9.76 -4.05 -7.35
N ASN A 248 9.43 -2.87 -6.81
CA ASN A 248 8.22 -2.72 -6.00
C ASN A 248 6.96 -2.88 -6.84
N VAL A 249 6.94 -2.32 -8.06
CA VAL A 249 5.84 -2.49 -9.02
C VAL A 249 5.69 -3.95 -9.41
N VAL A 250 6.83 -4.64 -9.67
CA VAL A 250 6.85 -6.07 -9.97
C VAL A 250 6.32 -6.89 -8.79
N ARG A 251 6.78 -6.58 -7.57
CA ARG A 251 6.34 -7.24 -6.33
C ARG A 251 4.85 -7.08 -6.12
N ASP A 252 4.32 -5.87 -6.18
CA ASP A 252 2.90 -5.59 -5.97
C ASP A 252 2.04 -6.36 -7.00
N ALA A 253 2.52 -6.50 -8.24
CA ALA A 253 1.85 -7.27 -9.29
C ALA A 253 1.84 -8.79 -9.02
N ILE A 254 2.99 -9.40 -8.67
CA ILE A 254 3.04 -10.84 -8.40
C ILE A 254 2.27 -11.19 -7.11
N VAL A 255 2.32 -10.33 -6.08
CA VAL A 255 1.51 -10.48 -4.87
C VAL A 255 0.02 -10.43 -5.22
N SER A 256 -0.41 -9.46 -6.03
CA SER A 256 -1.81 -9.34 -6.46
C SER A 256 -2.30 -10.58 -7.20
N ILE A 257 -1.48 -11.11 -8.14
CA ILE A 257 -1.80 -12.36 -8.85
C ILE A 257 -1.88 -13.53 -7.87
N ASN A 258 -0.89 -13.68 -6.98
CA ASN A 258 -0.85 -14.75 -5.99
C ASN A 258 -2.09 -14.73 -5.08
N ASN A 259 -2.50 -13.55 -4.61
CA ASN A 259 -3.68 -13.39 -3.76
C ASN A 259 -4.96 -13.81 -4.48
N ILE A 260 -5.17 -13.40 -5.73
CA ILE A 260 -6.33 -13.79 -6.54
C ILE A 260 -6.36 -15.32 -6.74
N LEU A 261 -5.21 -15.92 -7.06
CA LEU A 261 -5.11 -17.36 -7.27
C LEU A 261 -5.35 -18.15 -5.98
N TYR A 262 -4.65 -17.80 -4.91
CA TYR A 262 -4.80 -18.45 -3.62
C TYR A 262 -6.27 -18.42 -3.15
N CYS A 263 -6.90 -17.26 -3.23
CA CYS A 263 -8.30 -17.04 -2.88
C CYS A 263 -9.26 -17.94 -3.68
N THR A 264 -9.04 -18.08 -4.98
CA THR A 264 -9.89 -18.94 -5.84
C THR A 264 -9.58 -20.43 -5.69
N ALA A 265 -8.35 -20.78 -5.32
CA ALA A 265 -7.99 -22.14 -4.94
C ALA A 265 -8.75 -22.59 -3.68
N LEU A 266 -8.86 -21.72 -2.65
CA LEU A 266 -9.56 -22.05 -1.41
C LEU A 266 -11.04 -22.42 -1.61
N GLY A 267 -11.69 -21.86 -2.63
CA GLY A 267 -13.09 -22.14 -2.95
C GLY A 267 -13.34 -23.47 -3.68
N THR A 268 -12.32 -24.29 -3.91
CA THR A 268 -12.41 -25.51 -4.74
C THR A 268 -11.66 -26.69 -4.12
N GLU A 269 -12.06 -27.91 -4.47
CA GLU A 269 -11.43 -29.13 -3.94
C GLU A 269 -9.95 -29.24 -4.35
N LEU A 270 -9.09 -29.68 -3.42
CA LEU A 270 -7.65 -29.79 -3.65
C LEU A 270 -7.29 -30.75 -4.78
N THR A 271 -8.10 -31.79 -5.00
CA THR A 271 -7.91 -32.81 -6.06
C THR A 271 -8.27 -32.29 -7.46
N GLN A 272 -8.93 -31.13 -7.56
CA GLN A 272 -9.31 -30.51 -8.82
C GLN A 272 -8.22 -29.56 -9.30
N GLN A 273 -8.09 -29.47 -10.64
CA GLN A 273 -7.24 -28.47 -11.28
C GLN A 273 -7.60 -27.06 -10.82
N HIS A 274 -6.61 -26.16 -10.82
CA HIS A 274 -6.85 -24.78 -10.41
C HIS A 274 -7.89 -24.12 -11.34
N PRO A 275 -8.95 -23.47 -10.81
CA PRO A 275 -10.02 -22.90 -11.64
C PRO A 275 -9.50 -21.88 -12.67
N GLN A 276 -8.46 -21.12 -12.28
CA GLN A 276 -7.84 -20.10 -13.12
C GLN A 276 -6.64 -20.57 -13.94
N TYR A 277 -6.38 -21.89 -14.03
CA TYR A 277 -5.25 -22.38 -14.82
C TYR A 277 -5.34 -21.92 -16.28
N LYS A 278 -6.50 -22.10 -16.92
CA LYS A 278 -6.70 -21.78 -18.34
C LYS A 278 -6.55 -20.29 -18.61
N ASP A 279 -7.07 -19.43 -17.75
CA ASP A 279 -7.03 -17.98 -17.94
C ASP A 279 -5.60 -17.43 -17.79
N ILE A 280 -4.83 -17.98 -16.83
CA ILE A 280 -3.41 -17.66 -16.70
C ILE A 280 -2.59 -18.19 -17.88
N ASP A 281 -2.82 -19.43 -18.31
CA ASP A 281 -2.11 -20.03 -19.44
C ASP A 281 -2.38 -19.25 -20.73
N PHE A 282 -3.65 -18.90 -20.98
CA PHE A 282 -4.06 -18.07 -22.11
C PHE A 282 -3.40 -16.69 -22.10
N ALA A 283 -3.21 -16.09 -20.92
CA ALA A 283 -2.49 -14.83 -20.77
C ALA A 283 -0.95 -14.96 -20.88
N GLY A 284 -0.42 -16.17 -21.15
CA GLY A 284 1.02 -16.46 -21.18
C GLY A 284 1.67 -16.43 -19.79
N GLY A 285 0.87 -16.51 -18.73
CA GLY A 285 1.31 -16.32 -17.36
C GLY A 285 2.24 -17.41 -16.85
N ILE A 286 2.10 -18.66 -17.30
CA ILE A 286 2.98 -19.77 -16.89
C ILE A 286 4.44 -19.44 -17.20
N VAL A 287 4.72 -19.03 -18.43
CA VAL A 287 6.08 -18.68 -18.88
C VAL A 287 6.57 -17.42 -18.19
N LYS A 288 5.72 -16.40 -18.03
CA LYS A 288 6.08 -15.13 -17.39
C LYS A 288 6.40 -15.28 -15.90
N ILE A 289 5.62 -16.05 -15.15
CA ILE A 289 5.86 -16.34 -13.73
C ILE A 289 7.18 -17.11 -13.57
N TYR A 290 7.40 -18.15 -14.38
CA TYR A 290 8.66 -18.90 -14.33
C TYR A 290 9.87 -18.04 -14.73
N SER A 291 9.74 -17.20 -15.77
CA SER A 291 10.80 -16.27 -16.16
C SER A 291 11.14 -15.30 -15.04
N LEU A 292 10.13 -14.73 -14.36
CA LEU A 292 10.31 -13.85 -13.22
C LEU A 292 11.05 -14.58 -12.07
N PHE A 293 10.61 -15.78 -11.71
CA PHE A 293 11.27 -16.65 -10.73
C PHE A 293 12.75 -16.87 -11.06
N LYS A 294 13.09 -17.12 -12.33
CA LYS A 294 14.47 -17.38 -12.75
C LYS A 294 15.37 -16.15 -12.75
N ARG A 295 14.82 -14.97 -13.10
CA ARG A 295 15.63 -13.76 -13.34
C ARG A 295 15.71 -12.79 -12.17
N THR A 296 14.76 -12.86 -11.23
CA THR A 296 14.73 -11.92 -10.11
C THR A 296 15.86 -12.22 -9.12
N ALA A 297 16.48 -11.18 -8.58
CA ALA A 297 17.40 -11.28 -7.45
C ALA A 297 16.70 -11.01 -6.11
N ASN A 298 15.44 -10.57 -6.15
CA ASN A 298 14.64 -10.28 -4.97
C ASN A 298 14.03 -11.59 -4.43
N GLU A 299 14.51 -12.03 -3.26
CA GLU A 299 14.10 -13.30 -2.65
C GLU A 299 12.59 -13.38 -2.41
N LEU A 300 11.95 -12.29 -2.00
CA LEU A 300 10.50 -12.28 -1.78
C LEU A 300 9.75 -12.49 -3.10
N ILE A 301 10.12 -11.78 -4.17
CA ILE A 301 9.51 -11.98 -5.50
C ILE A 301 9.72 -13.41 -5.98
N LYS A 302 10.92 -13.98 -5.75
CA LYS A 302 11.26 -15.35 -6.12
C LYS A 302 10.36 -16.36 -5.41
N VAL A 303 10.25 -16.27 -4.09
CA VAL A 303 9.41 -17.14 -3.26
C VAL A 303 7.95 -17.06 -3.69
N ILE A 304 7.40 -15.85 -3.84
CA ILE A 304 5.99 -15.67 -4.25
C ILE A 304 5.78 -16.22 -5.67
N SER A 305 6.74 -16.03 -6.59
CA SER A 305 6.64 -16.60 -7.94
C SER A 305 6.60 -18.13 -7.92
N ALA A 306 7.41 -18.77 -7.08
CA ALA A 306 7.41 -20.23 -6.91
C ALA A 306 6.08 -20.72 -6.31
N ILE A 307 5.58 -20.05 -5.26
CA ILE A 307 4.28 -20.36 -4.63
C ILE A 307 3.14 -20.21 -5.65
N CYS A 308 3.09 -19.08 -6.35
CA CYS A 308 2.12 -18.79 -7.39
C CYS A 308 2.13 -19.88 -8.47
N PHE A 309 3.31 -20.28 -8.94
CA PHE A 309 3.45 -21.38 -9.90
C PHE A 309 2.91 -22.71 -9.34
N GLY A 310 3.22 -23.04 -8.08
CA GLY A 310 2.70 -24.23 -7.40
C GLY A 310 1.17 -24.23 -7.28
N ILE A 311 0.58 -23.09 -6.93
CA ILE A 311 -0.88 -22.92 -6.82
C ILE A 311 -1.54 -23.12 -8.19
N VAL A 312 -1.00 -22.51 -9.25
CA VAL A 312 -1.53 -22.66 -10.62
C VAL A 312 -1.48 -24.11 -11.08
N PHE A 313 -0.43 -24.85 -10.72
CA PHE A 313 -0.28 -26.27 -11.03
C PHE A 313 -0.92 -27.25 -10.03
N ARG A 314 -1.80 -26.77 -9.15
CA ARG A 314 -2.53 -27.64 -8.21
C ARG A 314 -3.22 -28.80 -8.94
N SER A 315 -2.95 -30.02 -8.49
CA SER A 315 -3.53 -31.28 -9.01
C SER A 315 -3.37 -31.48 -10.52
N GLN A 316 -2.24 -31.03 -11.07
CA GLN A 316 -1.86 -31.29 -12.44
C GLN A 316 -0.34 -31.45 -12.62
N GLU A 317 0.05 -32.08 -13.72
CA GLU A 317 1.44 -32.31 -14.05
C GLU A 317 2.11 -31.05 -14.63
N ILE A 318 3.28 -30.70 -14.11
CA ILE A 318 4.21 -29.77 -14.77
C ILE A 318 4.99 -30.56 -15.83
N LYS A 319 4.57 -30.44 -17.09
CA LYS A 319 5.17 -31.20 -18.22
C LYS A 319 6.61 -30.81 -18.51
N ASP A 320 6.95 -29.53 -18.38
CA ASP A 320 8.32 -29.07 -18.56
C ASP A 320 9.19 -29.56 -17.39
N SER A 321 10.13 -30.46 -17.70
CA SER A 321 10.96 -31.12 -16.69
C SER A 321 11.91 -30.14 -15.98
N THR A 322 12.31 -29.06 -16.64
CA THR A 322 13.18 -28.02 -16.08
C THR A 322 12.39 -27.17 -15.10
N MET A 323 11.24 -26.64 -15.53
CA MET A 323 10.34 -25.86 -14.65
C MET A 323 9.95 -26.66 -13.42
N LYS A 324 9.56 -27.92 -13.62
CA LYS A 324 9.20 -28.85 -12.55
C LYS A 324 10.33 -29.02 -11.54
N LYS A 325 11.56 -29.29 -12.01
CA LYS A 325 12.71 -29.52 -11.14
C LYS A 325 13.05 -28.25 -10.35
N ASP A 326 13.12 -27.11 -11.02
CA ASP A 326 13.53 -25.84 -10.43
C ASP A 326 12.54 -25.37 -9.36
N ILE A 327 11.24 -25.36 -9.68
CA ILE A 327 10.19 -24.90 -8.75
C ILE A 327 10.07 -25.83 -7.54
N ILE A 328 10.08 -27.16 -7.73
CA ILE A 328 9.96 -28.10 -6.61
C ILE A 328 11.17 -28.02 -5.69
N ALA A 329 12.38 -27.86 -6.25
CA ALA A 329 13.59 -27.73 -5.44
C ALA A 329 13.53 -26.47 -4.56
N ASP A 330 13.11 -25.33 -5.12
CA ASP A 330 12.98 -24.07 -4.38
C ASP A 330 11.88 -24.14 -3.32
N LEU A 331 10.68 -24.61 -3.66
CA LEU A 331 9.59 -24.77 -2.68
C LEU A 331 9.97 -25.70 -1.52
N LYS A 332 10.76 -26.76 -1.77
CA LYS A 332 11.25 -27.65 -0.71
C LYS A 332 12.24 -26.99 0.23
N SER A 333 13.21 -26.24 -0.30
CA SER A 333 14.22 -25.59 0.55
C SER A 333 13.59 -24.58 1.50
N LYS A 334 12.49 -23.94 1.08
CA LYS A 334 11.75 -22.96 1.87
C LYS A 334 10.94 -23.59 3.01
N ILE A 335 10.48 -24.84 2.86
CA ILE A 335 9.79 -25.59 3.94
C ILE A 335 10.78 -26.02 5.04
N GLU A 336 12.04 -26.24 4.68
CA GLU A 336 13.08 -26.72 5.58
C GLU A 336 13.78 -25.59 6.34
N ASP A 337 13.50 -24.31 6.03
CA ASP A 337 14.04 -23.14 6.72
C ASP A 337 13.15 -22.74 7.92
N PRO A 338 13.62 -22.88 9.18
CA PRO A 338 12.84 -22.51 10.35
C PRO A 338 12.64 -20.99 10.53
N GLN A 339 13.32 -20.13 9.76
CA GLN A 339 13.16 -18.67 9.84
C GLN A 339 12.11 -18.13 8.87
N GLU A 340 11.76 -18.87 7.82
CA GLU A 340 10.69 -18.52 6.88
C GLU A 340 9.41 -19.23 7.28
N ASP A 341 8.65 -18.65 8.21
CA ASP A 341 7.32 -19.15 8.52
C ASP A 341 6.42 -18.96 7.29
N ILE A 342 6.30 -20.00 6.45
CA ILE A 342 5.47 -20.02 5.23
C ILE A 342 4.02 -19.60 5.53
N ARG A 343 3.56 -19.75 6.78
CA ARG A 343 2.24 -19.30 7.24
C ARG A 343 2.12 -17.77 7.24
N LYS A 344 3.19 -17.03 7.54
CA LYS A 344 3.26 -15.57 7.41
C LYS A 344 3.43 -15.11 5.95
N LEU A 345 3.84 -16.00 5.04
CA LEU A 345 3.89 -15.73 3.60
C LEU A 345 2.53 -15.92 2.90
N GLY A 346 1.56 -16.59 3.54
CA GLY A 346 0.14 -16.54 3.17
C GLY A 346 -0.57 -15.28 3.68
N GLU A 347 0.00 -14.68 4.73
CA GLU A 347 -0.39 -13.41 5.36
C GLU A 347 0.69 -12.36 5.07
N ILE A 348 1.13 -12.19 3.81
CA ILE A 348 2.11 -11.13 3.47
C ILE A 348 1.44 -9.78 3.75
N GLU A 349 1.55 -9.36 4.99
CA GLU A 349 1.66 -7.97 5.38
C GLU A 349 2.79 -7.42 4.53
N SER A 350 2.44 -6.55 3.59
CA SER A 350 3.41 -5.69 2.94
C SER A 350 3.93 -4.69 3.97
N GLY A 351 4.70 -5.19 4.93
CA GLY A 351 5.64 -4.40 5.69
C GLY A 351 6.66 -3.87 4.70
N ASP A 352 6.71 -2.55 4.53
CA ASP A 352 7.78 -1.87 3.82
C ASP A 352 9.10 -2.22 4.52
N PHE A 353 9.80 -3.25 4.02
CA PHE A 353 11.20 -3.46 4.30
C PHE A 353 11.96 -2.31 3.62
N THR A 354 12.21 -1.23 4.35
CA THR A 354 13.30 -0.32 4.02
C THR A 354 14.60 -1.11 4.23
N PRO A 355 15.51 -1.20 3.24
CA PRO A 355 16.86 -1.65 3.52
C PRO A 355 17.48 -0.66 4.51
N SER A 356 17.96 -1.15 5.65
CA SER A 356 18.96 -0.41 6.42
C SER A 356 20.17 -0.25 5.51
N GLU A 357 20.50 1.00 5.16
CA GLU A 357 21.81 1.35 4.59
C GLU A 357 22.96 0.86 5.47
#